data_AF-A0A9Q3GH41-F1
#
_entry.id   AF-A0A9Q3GH41-F1
#
_cell.length_a   1.000
_cell.length_b   1.000
_cell.length_c   1.000
_cell.angle_alpha   90.00
_cell.angle_beta   90.00
_cell.angle_gamma   90.00
#
_symmetry.space_group_name_H-M   'P 1'
#
loop_
_entity.id
_entity.type
_entity.pdbx_description
1 polymer ?
#
loop_
_entity_poly.entity_id
_entity_poly.type
_entity_poly.pdbx_seq_one_letter_code
_entity_poly.pdbx_strand_id
1 'polypeptide(L)'
;MNEKSLDIKDISTIIILDGTNYGNWQMRMKTHLRSRDLLEVFKKSIAPDASTSAVNKWTKASFEAINLITTRINERVFREAMSSETIEDCRELWSKIADQYASKQLVNQGRVWMDWQQCFFNGNLQNYIDTCEKLMMELDAVSIVVPNELIVGIVWDITLNMG
;
A
#
# COMPACT_ATOMS: atom_id res chain seq x y z
N MET A 1 3.73 17.27 -26.33
CA MET A 1 4.15 16.79 -24.99
C MET A 1 3.99 15.28 -25.00
N ASN A 2 5.05 14.51 -24.73
CA ASN A 2 5.13 13.07 -25.01
C ASN A 2 4.42 12.23 -23.92
N GLU A 3 3.67 11.19 -24.29
CA GLU A 3 2.99 10.24 -23.38
C GLU A 3 3.91 9.72 -22.26
N LYS A 4 5.19 9.42 -22.55
CA LYS A 4 6.16 8.98 -21.54
C LYS A 4 6.42 10.00 -20.42
N SER A 5 6.26 11.29 -20.69
CA SER A 5 6.46 12.35 -19.69
C SER A 5 5.26 12.55 -18.76
N LEU A 6 4.05 12.21 -19.24
CA LEU A 6 2.84 12.15 -18.42
C LEU A 6 2.89 10.94 -17.49
N ASP A 7 3.39 9.81 -18.01
CA ASP A 7 3.50 8.54 -17.30
C ASP A 7 4.42 8.59 -16.06
N ILE A 8 5.56 9.28 -16.18
CA ILE A 8 6.52 9.48 -15.07
C ILE A 8 5.95 10.41 -13.98
N LYS A 9 5.24 11.47 -14.37
CA LYS A 9 4.59 12.37 -13.40
C LYS A 9 3.46 11.65 -12.65
N ASP A 10 2.71 10.81 -13.35
CA ASP A 10 1.61 10.03 -12.78
C ASP A 10 2.12 9.09 -11.68
N ILE A 11 3.15 8.30 -11.98
CA ILE A 11 3.77 7.35 -11.04
C ILE A 11 4.43 8.05 -9.84
N SER A 12 4.93 9.29 -10.02
CA SER A 12 5.57 10.04 -8.93
C SER A 12 4.65 10.29 -7.72
N THR A 13 3.33 10.30 -7.94
CA THR A 13 2.32 10.50 -6.90
C THR A 13 2.16 9.33 -5.92
N ILE A 14 2.76 8.17 -6.22
CA ILE A 14 2.49 6.89 -5.55
C ILE A 14 3.17 6.72 -4.17
N ILE A 15 3.96 7.62 -3.59
CA ILE A 15 4.87 7.30 -2.45
C ILE A 15 5.75 6.02 -2.66
N ILE A 16 6.79 5.84 -1.86
CA ILE A 16 7.63 4.63 -1.90
C ILE A 16 7.24 3.77 -0.70
N LEU A 17 6.90 2.50 -0.91
CA LEU A 17 6.65 1.58 0.19
C LEU A 17 7.95 1.36 0.96
N ASP A 18 7.92 1.64 2.27
CA ASP A 18 9.08 1.51 3.15
C ASP A 18 8.87 0.53 4.32
N GLY A 19 7.67 -0.03 4.41
CA GLY A 19 7.25 -0.98 5.44
C GLY A 19 6.44 -0.36 6.58
N THR A 20 6.30 0.97 6.63
CA THR A 20 5.49 1.69 7.63
C THR A 20 4.24 2.35 7.07
N ASN A 21 4.17 2.49 5.75
CA ASN A 21 3.17 3.26 5.01
C ASN A 21 2.34 2.41 4.02
N TYR A 22 2.11 1.13 4.36
CA TYR A 22 1.49 0.18 3.45
C TYR A 22 0.06 0.56 3.07
N GLY A 23 -0.78 0.96 4.02
CA GLY A 23 -2.17 1.35 3.75
C GLY A 23 -2.28 2.49 2.73
N ASN A 24 -1.50 3.55 2.93
CA ASN A 24 -1.47 4.69 2.00
C ASN A 24 -0.90 4.28 0.63
N TRP A 25 0.22 3.54 0.62
CA TRP A 25 0.83 3.04 -0.61
C TRP A 25 -0.13 2.15 -1.40
N GLN A 26 -0.82 1.23 -0.72
CA GLN A 26 -1.74 0.26 -1.33
C GLN A 26 -2.90 0.97 -2.02
N MET A 27 -3.49 1.98 -1.38
CA MET A 27 -4.61 2.73 -1.93
C MET A 27 -4.21 3.52 -3.17
N ARG A 28 -3.04 4.16 -3.15
CA ARG A 28 -2.49 4.87 -4.31
C ARG A 28 -2.17 3.91 -5.44
N MET A 29 -1.45 2.82 -5.15
CA MET A 29 -1.05 1.83 -6.14
C MET A 29 -2.28 1.19 -6.82
N LYS A 30 -3.29 0.77 -6.05
CA LYS A 30 -4.55 0.24 -6.62
C LYS A 30 -5.25 1.23 -7.55
N THR A 31 -5.23 2.52 -7.20
CA THR A 31 -5.85 3.57 -8.02
C THR A 31 -5.16 3.69 -9.37
N HIS A 32 -3.83 3.66 -9.38
CA HIS A 32 -3.01 3.70 -10.61
C HIS A 32 -3.13 2.43 -11.45
N LEU A 33 -3.17 1.26 -10.82
CA LEU A 33 -3.40 0.01 -11.52
C LEU A 33 -4.79 -0.03 -12.18
N ARG A 34 -5.80 0.61 -11.57
CA ARG A 34 -7.14 0.73 -12.17
C ARG A 34 -7.17 1.67 -13.36
N SER A 35 -6.49 2.82 -13.28
CA SER A 35 -6.47 3.79 -14.39
C SER A 35 -5.80 3.24 -15.66
N ARG A 36 -4.97 2.20 -15.51
CA ARG A 36 -4.24 1.52 -16.60
C ARG A 36 -4.83 0.16 -17.01
N ASP A 37 -5.99 -0.21 -16.48
CA ASP A 37 -6.62 -1.53 -16.70
C ASP A 37 -5.72 -2.73 -16.28
N LEU A 38 -4.78 -2.52 -15.36
CA LEU A 38 -3.85 -3.54 -14.87
C LEU A 38 -4.37 -4.26 -13.62
N LEU A 39 -5.42 -3.77 -12.96
CA LEU A 39 -5.86 -4.37 -11.69
C LEU A 39 -6.36 -5.82 -11.85
N GLU A 40 -6.89 -6.20 -13.00
CA GLU A 40 -7.47 -7.54 -13.19
C GLU A 40 -6.43 -8.67 -13.20
N VAL A 41 -5.18 -8.39 -13.60
CA VAL A 41 -4.12 -9.42 -13.56
C VAL A 41 -3.80 -9.86 -12.13
N PHE A 42 -4.11 -9.04 -11.12
CA PHE A 42 -3.93 -9.39 -9.71
C PHE A 42 -5.04 -10.29 -9.14
N LYS A 43 -6.20 -10.37 -9.82
CA LYS A 43 -7.38 -11.07 -9.28
C LYS A 43 -7.57 -12.46 -9.87
N LYS A 44 -7.12 -12.69 -11.10
CA LYS A 44 -7.45 -13.89 -11.87
C LYS A 44 -6.21 -14.47 -12.55
N SER A 45 -6.03 -15.78 -12.40
CA SER A 45 -5.17 -16.53 -13.31
C SER A 45 -5.72 -16.44 -14.72
N ILE A 46 -4.82 -16.50 -15.70
CA ILE A 46 -5.24 -16.84 -17.04
C ILE A 46 -5.83 -18.27 -17.07
N ALA A 47 -6.87 -18.46 -17.87
CA ALA A 47 -7.48 -19.78 -18.04
C ALA A 47 -6.50 -20.76 -18.72
N PRO A 48 -6.48 -22.05 -18.34
CA PRO A 48 -5.56 -23.04 -18.95
C PRO A 48 -5.73 -23.22 -20.47
N ASP A 49 -6.94 -22.97 -20.98
CA ASP A 49 -7.33 -23.10 -22.39
C ASP A 49 -7.33 -21.76 -23.15
N ALA A 50 -6.75 -20.72 -22.56
CA ALA A 50 -6.70 -19.40 -23.18
C ALA A 50 -5.88 -19.41 -24.49
N SER A 51 -6.35 -18.64 -25.47
CA SER A 51 -5.59 -18.43 -26.72
C SER A 51 -4.21 -17.82 -26.47
N THR A 52 -3.24 -18.10 -27.34
CA THR A 52 -1.89 -17.51 -27.27
C THR A 52 -1.90 -15.97 -27.21
N SER A 53 -2.85 -15.34 -27.91
CA SER A 53 -3.01 -13.87 -27.87
C SER A 53 -3.44 -13.38 -26.48
N ALA A 54 -4.37 -14.08 -25.83
CA ALA A 54 -4.79 -13.77 -24.46
C ALA A 54 -3.65 -13.98 -23.46
N VAL A 55 -2.85 -15.05 -23.62
CA VAL A 55 -1.64 -15.29 -22.82
C VAL A 55 -0.66 -14.15 -22.95
N ASN A 56 -0.29 -13.76 -24.17
CA ASN A 56 0.66 -12.67 -24.38
C ASN A 56 0.16 -11.34 -23.81
N LYS A 57 -1.14 -11.05 -23.92
CA LYS A 57 -1.75 -9.84 -23.36
C LYS A 57 -1.67 -9.85 -21.83
N TRP A 58 -2.03 -10.96 -21.20
CA TRP A 58 -1.98 -11.11 -19.74
C TRP A 58 -0.53 -11.00 -19.24
N THR A 59 0.42 -11.71 -19.87
CA THR A 59 1.84 -11.67 -19.50
C THR A 59 2.41 -10.26 -19.59
N LYS A 60 2.11 -9.53 -20.67
CA LYS A 60 2.54 -8.13 -20.82
C LYS A 60 2.00 -7.25 -19.70
N ALA A 61 0.70 -7.36 -19.39
CA ALA A 61 0.07 -6.60 -18.32
C ALA A 61 0.62 -6.99 -16.93
N SER A 62 0.91 -8.27 -16.69
CA SER A 62 1.56 -8.77 -15.48
C SER A 62 2.93 -8.13 -15.28
N PHE A 63 3.80 -8.16 -16.30
CA PHE A 63 5.12 -7.54 -16.22
C PHE A 63 5.08 -6.02 -16.09
N GLU A 64 4.14 -5.35 -16.75
CA GLU A 64 3.92 -3.91 -16.57
C GLU A 64 3.55 -3.58 -15.12
N ALA A 65 2.67 -4.39 -14.51
CA ALA A 65 2.26 -4.22 -13.13
C ALA A 65 3.40 -4.51 -12.13
N ILE A 66 4.21 -5.55 -12.37
CA ILE A 66 5.42 -5.84 -11.59
C ILE A 66 6.38 -4.66 -11.65
N ASN A 67 6.65 -4.13 -12.85
CA ASN A 67 7.53 -2.98 -13.02
C ASN A 67 7.00 -1.74 -12.29
N LEU A 68 5.69 -1.48 -12.34
CA LEU A 68 5.09 -0.38 -11.59
C LEU A 68 5.31 -0.54 -10.07
N ILE A 69 5.09 -1.75 -9.55
CA ILE A 69 5.31 -2.05 -8.12
C ILE A 69 6.78 -1.86 -7.76
N THR A 70 7.70 -2.48 -8.50
CA THR A 70 9.14 -2.48 -8.16
C THR A 70 9.76 -1.09 -8.21
N THR A 71 9.25 -0.17 -9.04
CA THR A 71 9.70 1.23 -9.04
C THR A 71 9.23 2.04 -7.84
N ARG A 72 8.24 1.54 -7.09
CA ARG A 72 7.60 2.23 -5.94
C ARG A 72 7.73 1.47 -4.63
N ILE A 73 8.73 0.59 -4.52
CA ILE A 73 9.16 -0.03 -3.26
C ILE A 73 10.62 0.34 -3.00
N ASN A 74 11.03 0.40 -1.73
CA ASN A 74 12.43 0.61 -1.39
C ASN A 74 13.25 -0.68 -1.50
N GLU A 75 14.57 -0.57 -1.32
CA GLU A 75 15.49 -1.70 -1.45
C GLU A 75 15.20 -2.83 -0.43
N ARG A 76 14.79 -2.47 0.80
CA ARG A 76 14.44 -3.46 1.83
C ARG A 76 13.23 -4.28 1.40
N VAL A 77 12.15 -3.61 1.02
CA VAL A 77 10.91 -4.25 0.55
C VAL A 77 11.18 -5.09 -0.69
N PHE A 78 12.04 -4.61 -1.60
CA PHE A 78 12.47 -5.37 -2.77
C PHE A 78 13.13 -6.70 -2.38
N ARG A 79 14.10 -6.69 -1.45
CA ARG A 79 14.77 -7.92 -0.98
C ARG A 79 13.82 -8.87 -0.25
N GLU A 80 12.85 -8.34 0.48
CA GLU A 80 11.86 -9.15 1.21
C GLU A 80 10.84 -9.78 0.25
N ALA A 81 10.38 -9.04 -0.77
CA ALA A 81 9.30 -9.46 -1.66
C ALA A 81 9.77 -10.20 -2.92
N MET A 82 10.86 -9.79 -3.57
CA MET A 82 11.26 -10.33 -4.86
C MET A 82 11.91 -11.73 -4.75
N SER A 83 11.60 -12.59 -5.73
CA SER A 83 12.08 -13.97 -5.88
C SER A 83 11.88 -14.43 -7.33
N SER A 84 12.33 -15.66 -7.64
CA SER A 84 12.09 -16.29 -8.95
C SER A 84 10.61 -16.45 -9.30
N GLU A 85 9.73 -16.57 -8.30
CA GLU A 85 8.30 -16.75 -8.50
C GLU A 85 7.61 -15.39 -8.69
N THR A 86 7.94 -14.41 -7.87
CA THR A 86 7.27 -13.10 -7.85
C THR A 86 7.67 -12.20 -9.02
N ILE A 87 8.82 -12.44 -9.66
CA ILE A 87 9.20 -11.76 -10.90
C ILE A 87 8.39 -12.24 -12.12
N GLU A 88 7.80 -13.43 -12.04
CA GLU A 88 6.99 -14.03 -13.11
C GLU A 88 5.48 -13.86 -12.88
N ASP A 89 5.04 -13.75 -11.62
CA ASP A 89 3.63 -13.59 -11.26
C ASP A 89 3.39 -12.36 -10.36
N CYS A 90 2.72 -11.35 -10.93
CA CYS A 90 2.36 -10.13 -10.21
C CYS A 90 1.46 -10.39 -9.00
N ARG A 91 0.67 -11.48 -9.01
CA ARG A 91 -0.23 -11.85 -7.91
C ARG A 91 0.55 -12.33 -6.71
N GLU A 92 1.55 -13.17 -6.94
CA GLU A 92 2.45 -13.65 -5.90
C GLU A 92 3.22 -12.49 -5.29
N LEU A 93 3.72 -11.57 -6.12
CA LEU A 93 4.36 -10.34 -5.64
C LEU A 93 3.42 -9.53 -4.74
N TRP A 94 2.19 -9.27 -5.20
CA TRP A 94 1.21 -8.51 -4.45
C TRP A 94 0.82 -9.19 -3.13
N SER A 95 0.57 -10.50 -3.16
CA SER A 95 0.24 -11.28 -1.97
C SER A 95 1.37 -11.21 -0.97
N LYS A 96 2.61 -11.46 -1.39
CA LYS A 96 3.77 -11.46 -0.50
C LYS A 96 4.00 -10.11 0.17
N ILE A 97 3.81 -9.00 -0.54
CA ILE A 97 3.86 -7.66 0.06
C ILE A 97 2.71 -7.47 1.05
N ALA A 98 1.48 -7.88 0.71
CA ALA A 98 0.34 -7.79 1.61
C ALA A 98 0.50 -8.66 2.87
N ASP A 99 0.98 -9.89 2.72
CA ASP A 99 1.24 -10.82 3.82
C ASP A 99 2.35 -10.31 4.74
N GLN A 100 3.30 -9.53 4.24
CA GLN A 100 4.35 -8.94 5.07
C GLN A 100 3.88 -7.70 5.83
N TYR A 101 3.13 -6.78 5.18
CA TYR A 101 2.86 -5.45 5.74
C TYR A 101 1.40 -5.16 6.09
N ALA A 102 0.45 -5.92 5.53
CA ALA A 102 -0.98 -5.89 5.85
C ALA A 102 -1.41 -7.07 6.73
N SER A 103 -0.48 -7.95 7.09
CA SER A 103 -0.78 -9.13 7.87
C SER A 103 -1.39 -8.76 9.22
N LYS A 104 -2.43 -9.51 9.59
CA LYS A 104 -3.11 -9.43 10.89
C LYS A 104 -2.32 -10.09 12.02
N GLN A 105 -1.04 -10.39 11.81
CA GLN A 105 -0.18 -10.87 12.88
C GLN A 105 -0.06 -9.81 13.98
N LEU A 106 -0.06 -10.26 15.23
CA LEU A 106 -0.03 -9.41 16.41
C LEU A 106 1.16 -8.44 16.40
N VAL A 107 2.29 -8.82 15.81
CA VAL A 107 3.48 -7.97 15.70
C VAL A 107 3.22 -6.76 14.80
N ASN A 108 2.61 -6.95 13.62
CA ASN A 108 2.28 -5.86 12.70
C ASN A 108 1.19 -4.95 13.29
N GLN A 109 0.16 -5.56 13.87
CA GLN A 109 -0.88 -4.83 14.58
C GLN A 109 -0.32 -4.01 15.74
N GLY A 110 0.56 -4.62 16.55
CA GLY A 110 1.24 -3.96 17.65
C GLY A 110 2.11 -2.79 17.20
N ARG A 111 2.86 -2.93 16.10
CA ARG A 111 3.64 -1.82 15.52
C ARG A 111 2.74 -0.64 15.16
N VAL A 112 1.70 -0.87 14.35
CA VAL A 112 0.79 0.20 13.90
C VAL A 112 0.07 0.83 15.09
N TRP A 113 -0.31 0.04 16.09
CA TRP A 113 -0.93 0.55 17.32
C TRP A 113 0.03 1.44 18.12
N MET A 114 1.31 1.04 18.25
CA MET A 114 2.32 1.85 18.94
C MET A 114 2.60 3.16 18.20
N ASP A 115 2.67 3.11 16.85
CA ASP A 115 2.81 4.33 16.02
C ASP A 115 1.61 5.27 16.23
N TRP A 116 0.39 4.73 16.37
CA TRP A 116 -0.81 5.50 16.70
C TRP A 116 -0.73 6.15 18.09
N GLN A 117 -0.32 5.40 19.12
CA GLN A 117 -0.20 5.92 20.49
C GLN A 117 0.85 7.03 20.62
N GLN A 118 1.85 7.05 19.73
CA GLN A 118 2.87 8.11 19.67
C GLN A 118 2.44 9.32 18.85
N CYS A 119 1.23 9.33 18.28
CA CYS A 119 0.69 10.49 17.59
C CYS A 119 0.22 11.54 18.60
N PHE A 120 0.91 12.68 18.68
CA PHE A 120 0.52 13.80 19.54
C PHE A 120 0.62 15.13 18.81
N PHE A 121 -0.15 16.11 19.28
CA PHE A 121 -0.12 17.46 18.75
C PHE A 121 1.18 18.16 19.13
N ASN A 122 1.90 18.70 18.14
CA ASN A 122 3.19 19.34 18.32
C ASN A 122 3.20 20.85 18.00
N GLY A 123 2.03 21.50 18.06
CA GLY A 123 1.88 22.92 17.72
C GLY A 123 1.48 23.20 16.27
N ASN A 124 1.40 22.19 15.41
CA ASN A 124 0.89 22.31 14.04
C ASN A 124 -0.32 21.41 13.81
N LEU A 125 -1.50 22.01 13.71
CA LEU A 125 -2.78 21.29 13.59
C LEU A 125 -2.89 20.52 12.28
N GLN A 126 -2.45 21.11 11.17
CA GLN A 126 -2.53 20.45 9.87
C GLN A 126 -1.64 19.21 9.84
N ASN A 127 -0.40 19.33 10.31
CA ASN A 127 0.52 18.18 10.37
C ASN A 127 -0.02 17.07 11.28
N TYR A 128 -0.66 17.45 12.39
CA TYR A 128 -1.28 16.49 13.30
C TYR A 128 -2.44 15.74 12.61
N ILE A 129 -3.38 16.46 11.98
CA ILE A 129 -4.49 15.87 11.23
C ILE A 129 -3.97 14.95 10.11
N ASP A 130 -3.03 15.41 9.31
CA ASP A 130 -2.42 14.62 8.21
C ASP A 130 -1.76 13.33 8.73
N THR A 131 -1.19 13.39 9.93
CA THR A 131 -0.56 12.22 10.58
C THR A 131 -1.62 11.25 11.09
N CYS A 132 -2.67 11.74 11.74
CA CYS A 132 -3.82 10.92 12.14
C CYS A 132 -4.44 10.21 10.93
N GLU A 133 -4.70 10.92 9.83
CA GLU A 133 -5.26 10.32 8.61
C GLU A 133 -4.40 9.19 8.05
N LYS A 134 -3.08 9.40 7.99
CA LYS A 134 -2.15 8.34 7.54
C LYS A 134 -2.22 7.12 8.45
N LEU A 135 -2.17 7.31 9.77
CA LEU A 135 -2.18 6.20 10.70
C LEU A 135 -3.54 5.48 10.72
N MET A 136 -4.65 6.18 10.50
CA MET A 136 -5.97 5.55 10.31
C MET A 136 -5.98 4.62 9.09
N MET A 137 -5.33 5.01 7.98
CA MET A 137 -5.19 4.11 6.81
C MET A 137 -4.36 2.87 7.15
N GLU A 138 -3.31 3.00 7.97
CA GLU A 138 -2.50 1.86 8.39
C GLU A 138 -3.27 0.93 9.36
N LEU A 139 -4.05 1.49 10.29
CA LEU A 139 -4.91 0.72 11.20
C LEU A 139 -5.94 -0.13 10.43
N ASP A 140 -6.61 0.48 9.45
CA ASP A 140 -7.52 -0.23 8.55
C ASP A 140 -6.81 -1.36 7.79
N ALA A 141 -5.61 -1.08 7.26
CA ALA A 141 -4.82 -2.04 6.51
C ALA A 141 -4.47 -3.31 7.32
N VAL A 142 -4.29 -3.20 8.64
CA VAL A 142 -4.04 -4.34 9.54
C VAL A 142 -5.30 -4.83 10.26
N SER A 143 -6.48 -4.35 9.85
CA SER A 143 -7.80 -4.68 10.43
C SER A 143 -7.94 -4.39 11.92
N ILE A 144 -7.29 -3.34 12.42
CA ILE A 144 -7.57 -2.82 13.76
C ILE A 144 -8.76 -1.86 13.64
N VAL A 145 -9.90 -2.26 14.20
CA VAL A 145 -11.05 -1.38 14.35
C VAL A 145 -10.90 -0.66 15.68
N VAL A 146 -10.77 0.67 15.63
CA VAL A 146 -10.81 1.50 16.83
C VAL A 146 -12.28 1.80 17.15
N PRO A 147 -12.81 1.39 18.31
CA PRO A 147 -14.17 1.75 18.73
C PRO A 147 -14.35 3.27 18.75
N ASN A 148 -15.48 3.75 18.25
CA ASN A 148 -15.77 5.19 18.13
C ASN A 148 -15.66 5.92 19.48
N GLU A 149 -16.02 5.27 20.57
CA GLU A 149 -15.95 5.79 21.93
C GLU A 149 -14.49 6.05 22.37
N LEU A 150 -13.56 5.21 21.91
CA LEU A 150 -12.13 5.37 22.18
C LEU A 150 -11.50 6.44 21.29
N ILE A 151 -12.00 6.65 20.07
CA ILE A 151 -11.54 7.75 19.20
C ILE A 151 -11.75 9.09 19.90
N VAL A 152 -12.93 9.30 20.49
CA VAL A 152 -13.24 10.54 21.23
C VAL A 152 -12.35 10.69 22.46
N GLY A 153 -12.16 9.62 23.24
CA GLY A 153 -11.27 9.63 24.41
C GLY A 153 -9.81 9.90 24.07
N ILE A 154 -9.31 9.37 22.95
CA ILE A 154 -7.93 9.55 22.49
C ILE A 154 -7.70 10.97 21.94
N VAL A 155 -8.64 11.51 21.16
CA VAL A 155 -8.61 12.92 20.72
C VAL A 155 -8.64 13.85 21.94
N TRP A 156 -9.44 13.50 22.95
CA TRP A 156 -9.56 14.23 24.21
C TRP A 156 -8.26 14.22 25.03
N ASP A 157 -7.62 13.06 25.22
CA ASP A 157 -6.35 12.92 25.95
C ASP A 157 -5.20 13.67 25.26
N ILE A 158 -5.18 13.70 23.92
CA ILE A 158 -4.18 14.45 23.15
C ILE A 158 -4.42 15.97 23.24
N THR A 159 -5.68 16.41 23.37
CA THR A 159 -5.99 17.83 23.62
C THR A 159 -5.79 18.28 25.07
N LEU A 160 -5.92 17.39 26.06
CA LEU A 160 -5.76 17.74 27.47
C LEU A 160 -4.33 17.62 28.01
N ASN A 161 -3.46 16.81 27.40
CA ASN A 161 -2.03 16.83 27.69
C ASN A 161 -1.30 18.06 27.12
N MET A 162 -2.05 19.08 26.68
CA MET A 162 -1.55 20.42 26.34
C MET A 162 -1.46 21.37 27.57
N GLY A 163 -1.37 20.81 28.78
CA GLY A 163 -1.17 21.56 30.04
C GLY A 163 0.24 21.42 30.58
#